data_AF-A0A1X0VBI3-F1
#
_entry.id   AF-A0A1X0VBI3-F1
#
_cell.length_a   1.000
_cell.length_b   1.000
_cell.length_c   1.000
_cell.angle_alpha   90.00
_cell.angle_beta   90.00
_cell.angle_gamma   90.00
#
_symmetry.space_group_name_H-M   'P 1'
#
loop_
_entity.id
_entity.type
_entity.pdbx_description
1 polymer ?
#
loop_
_entity_poly.entity_id
_entity_poly.type
_entity_poly.pdbx_seq_one_letter_code
_entity_poly.pdbx_strand_id
1 'polypeptide(L)'
;MRSTKYKTKESIHNRAVEATNIPFNKLPIEDMTTALQTLNSRSNKGGVGNFIEQHWFDLKANSSQLPDFEEAHVELKVTPVKKSRKTLVAKERLILGIINYCNDFNLPFEQSHFWNKIRRMELMFYEHNKDVPKEQWKIIKSILYTFPKAERKLIEDDWNTINKFVHEGRAHQISGSSTNVLEAARKGAGGDKDWRQQLVGDEKALQRAFALKNKFMTKIIQDFVLNDSRHEKTVFTKKFEDSNLTSFSDFLNSLVHPYIGKSVKEIAQLVNLQNYNPSSESARTILIRAMLGITLDTKENQKEFEETNTKVRSLTFYDDGSLWESFPLPTFRFESLVKTPFEESTLYQQLVEQRYAFFVFQNTTETPKVTKSSQRKLYRSDLIFKGFTLWNFPMEFVETTVKSAYKSVQTVLQEGIKLEPMLNKDGSPKMQKGTHKISNNLLKESDNLYIHVRPHSKKAAYNYGNPNGNKLPAAAVWTNKHLLSNPQAFSDEWMTTQSFWVNKSLLESEVKKANILNN
;
A
#
# COMPACT_ATOMS: atom_id res chain seq x y z
N MET A 1 13.97 1.94 36.97
CA MET A 1 13.53 0.61 36.49
C MET A 1 12.05 0.45 36.73
N ARG A 2 11.32 -0.04 35.74
CA ARG A 2 9.92 -0.47 35.94
C ARG A 2 9.91 -1.67 36.89
N SER A 3 9.44 -1.52 38.12
CA SER A 3 9.25 -2.66 39.02
C SER A 3 7.98 -3.39 38.61
N THR A 4 8.12 -4.51 37.91
CA THR A 4 7.03 -5.43 37.60
C THR A 4 7.29 -6.76 38.29
N LYS A 5 6.23 -7.51 38.62
CA LYS A 5 6.36 -8.88 39.16
C LYS A 5 6.84 -9.88 38.10
N TYR A 6 6.79 -9.50 36.82
CA TYR A 6 7.19 -10.34 35.69
C TYR A 6 8.62 -10.02 35.27
N LYS A 7 9.56 -10.85 35.72
CA LYS A 7 11.00 -10.65 35.51
C LYS A 7 11.60 -11.53 34.42
N THR A 8 10.90 -12.58 34.01
CA THR A 8 11.35 -13.53 32.99
C THR A 8 10.40 -13.59 31.81
N LYS A 9 10.92 -13.93 30.64
CA LYS A 9 10.13 -14.03 29.40
C LYS A 9 9.05 -15.10 29.53
N GLU A 10 9.37 -16.18 30.22
CA GLU A 10 8.49 -17.30 30.51
C GLU A 10 7.33 -16.85 31.41
N SER A 11 7.61 -16.05 32.46
CA SER A 11 6.55 -15.53 33.33
C SER A 11 5.57 -14.61 32.59
N ILE A 12 6.08 -13.79 31.68
CA ILE A 12 5.29 -12.87 30.84
C ILE A 12 4.43 -13.67 29.87
N HIS A 13 5.04 -14.63 29.15
CA HIS A 13 4.33 -15.45 28.18
C HIS A 13 3.27 -16.33 28.84
N ASN A 14 3.56 -16.97 29.98
CA ASN A 14 2.58 -17.75 30.73
C ASN A 14 1.38 -16.90 31.13
N ARG A 15 1.63 -15.68 31.64
CA ARG A 15 0.56 -14.72 31.96
C ARG A 15 -0.24 -14.30 30.72
N ALA A 16 0.41 -14.13 29.57
CA ALA A 16 -0.28 -13.83 28.31
C ALA A 16 -1.15 -15.01 27.84
N VAL A 17 -0.70 -16.25 28.05
CA VAL A 17 -1.43 -17.47 27.68
C VAL A 17 -2.65 -17.69 28.57
N GLU A 18 -2.59 -17.36 29.87
CA GLU A 18 -3.73 -17.43 30.80
C GLU A 18 -4.97 -16.66 30.33
N ALA A 19 -4.80 -15.55 29.58
CA ALA A 19 -5.92 -14.78 29.02
C ALA A 19 -6.56 -15.40 27.76
N THR A 20 -5.96 -16.46 27.21
CA THR A 20 -6.35 -17.01 25.91
C THR A 20 -7.73 -17.65 25.97
N ASN A 21 -8.56 -17.33 25.00
CA ASN A 21 -9.94 -17.80 24.83
C ASN A 21 -10.93 -17.40 25.95
N ILE A 22 -10.55 -16.48 26.83
CA ILE A 22 -11.43 -15.93 27.87
C ILE A 22 -11.97 -14.57 27.38
N PRO A 23 -13.30 -14.36 27.36
CA PRO A 23 -13.88 -13.04 27.10
C PRO A 23 -13.35 -11.98 28.09
N PHE A 24 -13.09 -10.75 27.64
CA PHE A 24 -12.50 -9.72 28.50
C PHE A 24 -13.30 -9.48 29.78
N ASN A 25 -14.64 -9.52 29.73
CA ASN A 25 -15.51 -9.41 30.90
C ASN A 25 -15.55 -10.62 31.83
N LYS A 26 -14.80 -11.69 31.52
CA LYS A 26 -14.68 -12.89 32.33
C LYS A 26 -13.25 -13.15 32.80
N LEU A 27 -12.31 -12.26 32.48
CA LEU A 27 -10.96 -12.36 33.01
C LEU A 27 -10.99 -12.14 34.53
N PRO A 28 -10.16 -12.86 35.30
CA PRO A 28 -10.08 -12.71 36.75
C PRO A 28 -9.34 -11.42 37.13
N ILE A 29 -10.03 -10.28 36.97
CA ILE A 29 -9.56 -8.93 37.29
C ILE A 29 -10.36 -8.44 38.50
N GLU A 30 -9.65 -7.96 39.53
CA GLU A 30 -10.24 -7.54 40.80
C GLU A 30 -11.24 -6.39 40.63
N ASP A 31 -10.84 -5.29 39.96
CA ASP A 31 -11.72 -4.18 39.61
C ASP A 31 -12.16 -4.26 38.13
N MET A 32 -13.04 -5.22 37.83
CA MET A 32 -13.58 -5.42 36.49
C MET A 32 -14.36 -4.19 35.98
N THR A 33 -14.96 -3.39 36.86
CA THR A 33 -15.73 -2.20 36.49
C THR A 33 -14.83 -1.13 35.85
N THR A 34 -13.74 -0.76 36.52
CA THR A 34 -12.75 0.20 36.00
C THR A 34 -12.05 -0.35 34.75
N ALA A 35 -11.80 -1.66 34.71
CA ALA A 35 -11.22 -2.31 33.55
C ALA A 35 -12.14 -2.18 32.31
N LEU A 36 -13.44 -2.43 32.43
CA LEU A 36 -14.40 -2.26 31.33
C LEU A 36 -14.56 -0.80 30.89
N GLN A 37 -14.46 0.17 31.81
CA GLN A 37 -14.41 1.59 31.45
C GLN A 37 -13.18 1.92 30.60
N THR A 38 -12.01 1.37 30.96
CA THR A 38 -10.78 1.51 30.18
C THR A 38 -10.93 0.89 28.78
N LEU A 39 -11.52 -0.31 28.71
CA LEU A 39 -11.76 -1.03 27.46
C LEU A 39 -12.66 -0.22 26.51
N ASN A 40 -13.73 0.39 27.04
CA ASN A 40 -14.75 1.08 26.26
C ASN A 40 -14.53 2.59 26.09
N SER A 41 -13.46 3.14 26.67
CA SER A 41 -13.16 4.55 26.58
C SER A 41 -13.08 5.04 25.13
N ARG A 42 -13.94 6.00 24.79
CA ARG A 42 -13.96 6.65 23.47
C ARG A 42 -12.84 7.67 23.27
N SER A 43 -12.25 8.17 24.36
CA SER A 43 -11.13 9.12 24.29
C SER A 43 -9.81 8.45 23.91
N ASN A 44 -9.70 7.12 24.10
CA ASN A 44 -8.48 6.35 23.83
C ASN A 44 -8.69 5.34 22.70
N LYS A 45 -8.11 5.62 21.53
CA LYS A 45 -8.16 4.74 20.34
C LYS A 45 -7.57 3.33 20.59
N GLY A 46 -6.81 3.13 21.68
CA GLY A 46 -6.13 1.88 22.05
C GLY A 46 -6.76 1.09 23.21
N GLY A 47 -8.07 1.16 23.43
CA GLY A 47 -8.72 0.61 24.64
C GLY A 47 -8.40 -0.85 24.99
N VAL A 48 -8.19 -1.75 24.01
CA VAL A 48 -7.83 -3.16 24.29
C VAL A 48 -6.38 -3.28 24.79
N GLY A 49 -5.44 -2.56 24.17
CA GLY A 49 -4.05 -2.52 24.61
C GLY A 49 -3.94 -1.97 26.04
N ASN A 50 -4.56 -0.82 26.30
CA ASN A 50 -4.58 -0.22 27.63
C ASN A 50 -5.23 -1.15 28.68
N PHE A 51 -6.31 -1.85 28.32
CA PHE A 51 -6.96 -2.81 29.20
C PHE A 51 -6.00 -3.92 29.62
N ILE A 52 -5.32 -4.56 28.66
CA ILE A 52 -4.37 -5.63 28.93
C ILE A 52 -3.15 -5.11 29.70
N GLU A 53 -2.57 -3.98 29.28
CA GLU A 53 -1.42 -3.39 29.97
C GLU A 53 -1.74 -3.10 31.44
N GLN A 54 -2.79 -2.35 31.72
CA GLN A 54 -3.08 -1.83 33.06
C GLN A 54 -3.74 -2.85 33.98
N HIS A 55 -4.63 -3.68 33.45
CA HIS A 55 -5.50 -4.53 34.28
C HIS A 55 -5.16 -6.02 34.21
N TRP A 56 -4.39 -6.46 33.21
CA TRP A 56 -3.94 -7.85 33.11
C TRP A 56 -2.47 -8.03 33.54
N PHE A 57 -1.62 -7.07 33.21
CA PHE A 57 -0.18 -7.06 33.53
C PHE A 57 0.23 -6.03 34.60
N ASP A 58 -0.71 -5.25 35.12
CA ASP A 58 -0.45 -4.23 36.16
C ASP A 58 0.57 -3.16 35.73
N LEU A 59 0.64 -2.85 34.43
CA LEU A 59 1.57 -1.87 33.87
C LEU A 59 0.98 -0.46 33.95
N LYS A 60 1.79 0.49 34.45
CA LYS A 60 1.44 1.91 34.45
C LYS A 60 1.69 2.53 33.08
N ALA A 61 0.75 3.33 32.60
CA ALA A 61 0.91 4.12 31.38
C ALA A 61 2.14 5.05 31.48
N ASN A 62 3.02 5.00 30.49
CA ASN A 62 4.18 5.88 30.38
C ASN A 62 4.67 5.98 28.92
N SER A 63 5.58 6.92 28.65
CA SER A 63 6.14 7.19 27.33
C SER A 63 7.57 6.67 27.15
N SER A 64 8.01 5.69 27.94
CA SER A 64 9.39 5.21 27.92
C SER A 64 9.79 4.56 26.59
N GLN A 65 11.04 4.81 26.18
CA GLN A 65 11.69 4.14 25.05
C GLN A 65 12.15 2.71 25.40
N LEU A 66 12.14 2.34 26.68
CA LEU A 66 12.49 0.98 27.10
C LEU A 66 11.34 0.00 26.84
N PRO A 67 11.64 -1.32 26.72
CA PRO A 67 10.62 -2.36 26.66
C PRO A 67 9.67 -2.30 27.85
N ASP A 68 8.45 -2.81 27.65
CA ASP A 68 7.46 -2.81 28.73
C ASP A 68 7.88 -3.58 29.98
N PHE A 69 8.56 -4.70 29.76
CA PHE A 69 9.23 -5.51 30.78
C PHE A 69 10.74 -5.38 30.61
N GLU A 70 11.31 -4.37 31.26
CA GLU A 70 12.71 -3.94 31.12
C GLU A 70 13.70 -5.07 31.45
N GLU A 71 13.53 -5.74 32.61
CA GLU A 71 14.40 -6.84 33.08
C GLU A 71 14.40 -8.04 32.13
N ALA A 72 13.25 -8.36 31.52
CA ALA A 72 13.11 -9.48 30.58
C ALA A 72 13.49 -9.12 29.14
N HIS A 73 13.66 -7.82 28.85
CA HIS A 73 13.76 -7.25 27.51
C HIS A 73 12.62 -7.74 26.60
N VAL A 74 11.38 -7.53 27.04
CA VAL A 74 10.15 -7.88 26.29
C VAL A 74 9.25 -6.65 26.21
N GLU A 75 8.80 -6.33 25.00
CA GLU A 75 7.76 -5.33 24.75
C GLU A 75 6.39 -5.99 24.64
N LEU A 76 5.35 -5.41 25.23
CA LEU A 76 3.99 -5.93 25.11
C LEU A 76 3.28 -5.28 23.93
N LYS A 77 2.63 -6.09 23.10
CA LYS A 77 1.88 -5.62 21.95
C LYS A 77 0.59 -6.42 21.78
N VAL A 78 -0.53 -5.70 21.84
CA VAL A 78 -1.87 -6.28 21.71
C VAL A 78 -2.45 -5.84 20.37
N THR A 79 -2.83 -6.79 19.51
CA THR A 79 -3.17 -6.49 18.12
C THR A 79 -4.42 -7.23 17.62
N PRO A 80 -5.32 -6.56 16.89
CA PRO A 80 -6.55 -7.19 16.40
C PRO A 80 -6.31 -8.06 15.18
N VAL A 81 -7.03 -9.18 15.15
CA VAL A 81 -7.23 -10.01 13.95
C VAL A 81 -8.69 -9.97 13.52
N LYS A 82 -8.95 -10.24 12.24
CA LYS A 82 -10.30 -10.38 11.69
C LYS A 82 -10.40 -11.62 10.80
N LYS A 83 -11.60 -12.19 10.73
CA LYS A 83 -11.92 -13.24 9.77
C LYS A 83 -12.01 -12.66 8.36
N SER A 84 -11.22 -13.20 7.45
CA SER A 84 -11.37 -13.06 6.00
C SER A 84 -12.19 -14.25 5.46
N ARG A 85 -12.59 -14.21 4.19
CA ARG A 85 -13.32 -15.31 3.53
C ARG A 85 -12.59 -16.66 3.60
N LYS A 86 -11.25 -16.65 3.72
CA LYS A 86 -10.40 -17.85 3.62
C LYS A 86 -9.59 -18.17 4.88
N THR A 87 -9.31 -17.17 5.73
CA THR A 87 -8.37 -17.31 6.86
C THR A 87 -8.48 -16.13 7.83
N LEU A 88 -7.73 -16.15 8.94
CA LEU A 88 -7.51 -14.98 9.80
C LEU A 88 -6.44 -14.06 9.20
N VAL A 89 -6.68 -12.75 9.28
CA VAL A 89 -5.73 -11.72 8.82
C VAL A 89 -5.61 -10.62 9.84
N ALA A 90 -4.50 -9.87 9.82
CA ALA A 90 -4.35 -8.69 10.66
C ALA A 90 -5.40 -7.65 10.27
N LYS A 91 -6.04 -7.00 11.25
CA LYS A 91 -7.00 -5.94 10.95
C LYS A 91 -6.32 -4.61 10.60
N GLU A 92 -5.17 -4.33 11.20
CA GLU A 92 -4.42 -3.08 11.04
C GLU A 92 -2.89 -3.30 11.14
N ARG A 93 -2.10 -2.23 10.99
CA ARG A 93 -0.65 -2.21 11.22
C ARG A 93 -0.34 -2.28 12.72
N LEU A 94 0.84 -2.78 13.11
CA LEU A 94 1.26 -2.77 14.51
C LEU A 94 2.13 -1.55 14.79
N ILE A 95 1.67 -0.61 15.62
CA ILE A 95 2.45 0.57 16.04
C ILE A 95 3.49 0.18 17.10
N LEU A 96 4.75 0.58 16.88
CA LEU A 96 5.89 0.22 17.74
C LEU A 96 6.34 1.40 18.62
N GLY A 97 6.31 2.62 18.10
CA GLY A 97 6.74 3.82 18.84
C GLY A 97 6.76 5.06 17.95
N ILE A 98 6.66 6.27 18.53
CA ILE A 98 6.84 7.53 17.78
C ILE A 98 8.30 7.61 17.32
N ILE A 99 8.51 8.07 16.08
CA ILE A 99 9.84 8.38 15.55
C ILE A 99 10.23 9.76 16.05
N ASN A 100 11.32 9.84 16.81
CA ASN A 100 12.00 11.09 17.13
C ASN A 100 13.11 11.31 16.10
N TYR A 101 12.84 12.14 15.08
CA TYR A 101 13.77 12.41 13.99
C TYR A 101 15.14 12.91 14.48
N CYS A 102 15.20 13.64 15.61
CA CYS A 102 16.46 14.19 16.10
C CYS A 102 17.29 13.21 16.93
N ASN A 103 16.67 12.16 17.49
CA ASN A 103 17.29 11.34 18.53
C ASN A 103 17.36 9.84 18.21
N ASP A 104 16.42 9.29 17.44
CA ASP A 104 16.32 7.83 17.25
C ASP A 104 17.42 7.25 16.36
N PHE A 105 18.16 8.11 15.65
CA PHE A 105 19.11 7.76 14.60
C PHE A 105 20.58 8.08 14.95
N ASN A 106 20.86 8.28 16.24
CA ASN A 106 22.20 8.62 16.74
C ASN A 106 23.10 7.41 17.00
N LEU A 107 22.53 6.19 16.93
CA LEU A 107 23.24 4.93 17.14
C LEU A 107 22.98 3.99 15.96
N PRO A 108 23.92 3.06 15.66
CA PRO A 108 23.67 1.98 14.70
C PRO A 108 22.43 1.15 15.07
N PHE A 109 21.81 0.52 14.07
CA PHE A 109 20.58 -0.27 14.23
C PHE A 109 20.59 -1.21 15.45
N GLU A 110 21.64 -2.03 15.60
CA GLU A 110 21.76 -3.01 16.69
C GLU A 110 21.83 -2.39 18.10
N GLN A 111 22.23 -1.13 18.20
CA GLN A 111 22.34 -0.39 19.46
C GLN A 111 21.18 0.59 19.66
N SER A 112 20.33 0.77 18.65
CA SER A 112 19.23 1.73 18.66
C SER A 112 18.19 1.40 19.74
N HIS A 113 17.57 2.44 20.30
CA HIS A 113 16.42 2.28 21.20
C HIS A 113 15.27 1.55 20.51
N PHE A 114 15.08 1.80 19.22
CA PHE A 114 14.11 1.10 18.39
C PHE A 114 14.31 -0.42 18.45
N TRP A 115 15.50 -0.92 18.09
CA TRP A 115 15.78 -2.35 18.06
C TRP A 115 15.73 -2.97 19.46
N ASN A 116 16.32 -2.30 20.45
CA ASN A 116 16.28 -2.76 21.84
C ASN A 116 14.85 -2.95 22.35
N LYS A 117 13.91 -2.11 21.90
CA LYS A 117 12.49 -2.20 22.22
C LYS A 117 11.81 -3.36 21.51
N ILE A 118 12.06 -3.56 20.22
CA ILE A 118 11.25 -4.48 19.40
C ILE A 118 11.88 -5.86 19.17
N ARG A 119 13.16 -6.07 19.49
CA ARG A 119 13.89 -7.33 19.25
C ARG A 119 13.20 -8.58 19.84
N ARG A 120 12.33 -8.38 20.83
CA ARG A 120 11.46 -9.41 21.40
C ARG A 120 10.15 -8.80 21.88
N MET A 121 9.04 -9.36 21.42
CA MET A 121 7.69 -8.86 21.73
C MET A 121 6.80 -9.99 22.22
N GLU A 122 6.03 -9.76 23.28
CA GLU A 122 4.85 -10.58 23.58
C GLU A 122 3.69 -10.05 22.75
N LEU A 123 3.29 -10.81 21.73
CA LEU A 123 2.20 -10.47 20.82
C LEU A 123 0.93 -11.19 21.24
N MET A 124 -0.07 -10.43 21.71
CA MET A 124 -1.39 -10.95 22.07
C MET A 124 -2.41 -10.59 21.00
N PHE A 125 -2.90 -11.60 20.28
CA PHE A 125 -3.85 -11.46 19.19
C PHE A 125 -5.27 -11.58 19.70
N TYR A 126 -6.12 -10.57 19.49
CA TYR A 126 -7.53 -10.63 19.87
C TYR A 126 -8.45 -10.61 18.65
N GLU A 127 -9.58 -11.32 18.75
CA GLU A 127 -10.59 -11.31 17.70
C GLU A 127 -11.35 -9.98 17.68
N HIS A 128 -11.26 -9.25 16.58
CA HIS A 128 -12.12 -8.10 16.31
C HIS A 128 -13.36 -8.56 15.55
N ASN A 129 -14.52 -8.53 16.21
CA ASN A 129 -15.82 -8.78 15.60
C ASN A 129 -16.78 -7.61 15.88
N LYS A 130 -17.19 -6.90 14.83
CA LYS A 130 -18.08 -5.73 14.94
C LYS A 130 -19.51 -6.09 15.37
N ASP A 131 -19.89 -7.36 15.20
CA ASP A 131 -21.23 -7.86 15.50
C ASP A 131 -21.31 -8.40 16.94
N VAL A 132 -20.21 -8.32 17.71
CA VAL A 132 -20.11 -8.79 19.10
C VAL A 132 -19.64 -7.63 19.99
N PRO A 133 -20.24 -7.43 21.18
CA PRO A 133 -19.80 -6.41 22.14
C PRO A 133 -18.31 -6.55 22.45
N LYS A 134 -17.62 -5.42 22.61
CA LYS A 134 -16.17 -5.37 22.78
C LYS A 134 -15.70 -6.14 24.02
N GLU A 135 -16.51 -6.14 25.06
CA GLU A 135 -16.31 -6.83 26.34
C GLU A 135 -16.32 -8.35 26.19
N GLN A 136 -16.96 -8.86 25.14
CA GLN A 136 -17.01 -10.29 24.81
C GLN A 136 -15.92 -10.72 23.84
N TRP A 137 -15.12 -9.78 23.33
CA TRP A 137 -13.91 -10.13 22.58
C TRP A 137 -12.93 -10.85 23.50
N LYS A 138 -12.01 -11.59 22.89
CA LYS A 138 -11.04 -12.43 23.59
C LYS A 138 -9.71 -12.46 22.87
N ILE A 139 -8.64 -12.70 23.64
CA ILE A 139 -7.35 -13.11 23.09
C ILE A 139 -7.54 -14.51 22.48
N ILE A 140 -7.15 -14.70 21.22
CA ILE A 140 -7.23 -15.99 20.54
C ILE A 140 -5.91 -16.76 20.60
N LYS A 141 -4.79 -16.03 20.73
CA LYS A 141 -3.44 -16.59 20.80
C LYS A 141 -2.47 -15.52 21.32
N SER A 142 -1.50 -15.96 22.10
CA SER A 142 -0.34 -15.17 22.51
C SER A 142 0.93 -15.87 22.04
N ILE A 143 1.92 -15.11 21.58
CA ILE A 143 3.23 -15.64 21.17
C ILE A 143 4.35 -14.73 21.69
N LEU A 144 5.45 -15.34 22.12
CA LEU A 144 6.70 -14.64 22.34
C LEU A 144 7.48 -14.58 21.02
N TYR A 145 7.44 -13.43 20.36
CA TYR A 145 7.93 -13.24 19.01
C TYR A 145 9.33 -12.61 18.97
N THR A 146 10.17 -13.17 18.10
CA THR A 146 11.44 -12.61 17.65
C THR A 146 11.51 -12.70 16.13
N PHE A 147 12.09 -11.69 15.48
CA PHE A 147 12.19 -11.68 14.02
C PHE A 147 13.09 -12.83 13.53
N PRO A 148 12.63 -13.66 12.58
CA PRO A 148 13.52 -14.57 11.87
C PRO A 148 14.56 -13.78 11.06
N LYS A 149 15.63 -14.46 10.63
CA LYS A 149 16.84 -13.81 10.07
C LYS A 149 16.53 -12.98 8.80
N ALA A 150 15.76 -13.51 7.85
CA ALA A 150 15.37 -12.79 6.64
C ALA A 150 14.58 -11.50 6.97
N GLU A 151 13.58 -11.61 7.84
CA GLU A 151 12.73 -10.50 8.24
C GLU A 151 13.50 -9.46 9.05
N ARG A 152 14.41 -9.87 9.94
CA ARG A 152 15.33 -8.93 10.63
C ARG A 152 16.13 -8.10 9.65
N LYS A 153 16.65 -8.72 8.59
CA LYS A 153 17.41 -8.04 7.54
C LYS A 153 16.56 -7.00 6.80
N LEU A 154 15.28 -7.31 6.53
CA LEU A 154 14.32 -6.35 5.98
C LEU A 154 14.04 -5.20 6.96
N ILE A 155 13.88 -5.48 8.25
CA ILE A 155 13.67 -4.46 9.30
C ILE A 155 14.88 -3.51 9.38
N GLU A 156 16.11 -4.05 9.29
CA GLU A 156 17.33 -3.26 9.29
C GLU A 156 17.46 -2.38 8.03
N ASP A 157 17.20 -2.93 6.84
CA ASP A 157 17.15 -2.17 5.57
C ASP A 157 16.12 -1.02 5.64
N ASP A 158 14.95 -1.29 6.22
CA ASP A 158 13.90 -0.29 6.40
C ASP A 158 14.27 0.81 7.38
N TRP A 159 14.86 0.42 8.53
CA TRP A 159 15.33 1.37 9.52
C TRP A 159 16.42 2.26 8.92
N ASN A 160 17.37 1.68 8.18
CA ASN A 160 18.42 2.41 7.47
C ASN A 160 17.87 3.32 6.37
N THR A 161 16.80 2.90 5.68
CA THR A 161 16.11 3.75 4.70
C THR A 161 15.51 4.98 5.39
N ILE A 162 14.79 4.81 6.51
CA ILE A 162 14.22 5.93 7.28
C ILE A 162 15.34 6.83 7.82
N ASN A 163 16.40 6.24 8.37
CA ASN A 163 17.60 6.92 8.85
C ASN A 163 18.21 7.83 7.77
N LYS A 164 18.37 7.31 6.54
CA LYS A 164 18.88 8.06 5.40
C LYS A 164 18.04 9.29 5.09
N PHE A 165 16.71 9.15 5.00
CA PHE A 165 15.83 10.31 4.79
C PHE A 165 15.98 11.37 5.88
N VAL A 166 16.16 10.96 7.14
CA VAL A 166 16.32 11.88 8.27
C VAL A 166 17.65 12.66 8.18
N HIS A 167 18.77 11.99 7.95
CA HIS A 167 20.08 12.66 7.82
C HIS A 167 20.21 13.53 6.58
N GLU A 168 19.47 13.21 5.51
CA GLU A 168 19.42 14.04 4.30
C GLU A 168 18.47 15.25 4.42
N GLY A 169 17.81 15.45 5.57
CA GLY A 169 16.82 16.54 5.74
C GLY A 169 15.52 16.31 4.95
N ARG A 170 15.23 15.05 4.61
CA ARG A 170 14.09 14.63 3.78
C ARG A 170 13.06 13.82 4.57
N ALA A 171 12.99 13.96 5.89
CA ALA A 171 12.02 13.25 6.73
C ALA A 171 10.56 13.58 6.36
N HIS A 172 10.30 14.79 5.86
CA HIS A 172 9.01 15.22 5.31
C HIS A 172 8.57 14.40 4.08
N GLN A 173 9.51 13.77 3.36
CA GLN A 173 9.24 12.97 2.15
C GLN A 173 8.94 11.50 2.44
N ILE A 174 9.16 11.03 3.68
CA ILE A 174 8.99 9.63 4.05
C ILE A 174 7.50 9.25 3.94
N SER A 175 7.20 8.05 3.45
CA SER A 175 5.87 7.45 3.40
C SER A 175 5.87 6.03 3.93
N GLY A 176 4.69 5.41 4.08
CA GLY A 176 4.61 3.97 4.39
C GLY A 176 5.12 3.09 3.24
N SER A 177 5.09 3.58 2.01
CA SER A 177 5.60 2.92 0.81
C SER A 177 7.11 3.07 0.59
N SER A 178 7.81 3.87 1.40
CA SER A 178 9.26 4.08 1.29
C SER A 178 10.09 2.85 1.68
N THR A 179 9.52 1.94 2.46
CA THR A 179 10.20 0.79 3.07
C THR A 179 9.53 -0.54 2.71
N ASN A 180 10.09 -1.66 3.18
CA ASN A 180 9.65 -3.04 2.94
C ASN A 180 8.53 -3.46 3.91
N VAL A 181 8.82 -3.71 5.20
CA VAL A 181 7.93 -4.29 6.21
C VAL A 181 7.78 -3.42 7.48
N LEU A 182 8.81 -2.63 7.85
CA LEU A 182 8.77 -1.57 8.87
C LEU A 182 8.50 -0.24 8.18
N GLU A 183 7.36 0.37 8.47
CA GLU A 183 6.96 1.66 7.90
C GLU A 183 7.06 2.81 8.92
N ALA A 184 7.22 4.03 8.41
CA ALA A 184 7.05 5.27 9.16
C ALA A 184 5.63 5.81 8.95
N ALA A 185 4.67 5.24 9.70
CA ALA A 185 3.26 5.58 9.58
C ALA A 185 2.95 6.95 10.20
N ARG A 186 2.19 7.80 9.51
CA ARG A 186 1.73 9.09 10.06
C ARG A 186 0.96 8.85 11.38
N LYS A 187 1.25 9.64 12.41
CA LYS A 187 0.58 9.57 13.72
C LYS A 187 0.19 10.96 14.18
N GLY A 188 -1.12 11.17 14.35
CA GLY A 188 -1.68 12.45 14.78
C GLY A 188 -3.12 12.61 14.33
N ALA A 189 -3.80 13.65 14.84
CA ALA A 189 -5.20 13.95 14.49
C ALA A 189 -5.32 15.04 13.42
N GLY A 190 -4.20 15.51 12.86
CA GLY A 190 -4.12 16.69 12.01
C GLY A 190 -3.79 17.97 12.78
N GLY A 191 -3.46 19.00 12.01
CA GLY A 191 -3.15 20.36 12.50
C GLY A 191 -1.70 20.58 12.91
N ASP A 192 -1.42 21.79 13.42
CA ASP A 192 -0.06 22.28 13.66
C ASP A 192 0.73 21.45 14.69
N LYS A 193 0.01 20.82 15.62
CA LYS A 193 0.59 19.96 16.67
C LYS A 193 1.21 18.67 16.15
N ASP A 194 0.96 18.28 14.91
CA ASP A 194 1.54 17.07 14.31
C ASP A 194 2.89 17.35 13.66
N TRP A 195 3.28 18.61 13.46
CA TRP A 195 4.56 18.94 12.85
C TRP A 195 5.71 18.80 13.85
N ARG A 196 6.82 18.26 13.38
CA ARG A 196 8.05 18.03 14.13
C ARG A 196 9.21 18.66 13.37
N GLN A 197 10.20 19.13 14.12
CA GLN A 197 11.49 19.47 13.54
C GLN A 197 12.16 18.20 12.98
N GLN A 198 12.88 18.36 11.88
CA GLN A 198 13.72 17.32 11.31
C GLN A 198 15.14 17.47 11.91
N LEU A 199 15.99 16.46 11.72
CA LEU A 199 17.37 16.53 12.16
C LEU A 199 18.17 17.60 11.40
N VAL A 200 17.90 17.73 10.10
CA VAL A 200 18.59 18.65 9.18
C VAL A 200 17.55 19.47 8.42
N GLY A 201 17.77 20.79 8.31
CA GLY A 201 16.93 21.74 7.57
C GLY A 201 15.77 22.35 8.37
N ASP A 202 15.22 23.44 7.86
CA ASP A 202 14.15 24.22 8.51
C ASP A 202 12.73 23.71 8.19
N GLU A 203 12.59 22.94 7.11
CA GLU A 203 11.31 22.36 6.76
C GLU A 203 10.85 21.42 7.88
N LYS A 204 9.56 21.45 8.22
CA LYS A 204 9.00 20.55 9.23
C LYS A 204 8.52 19.25 8.59
N ALA A 205 8.60 18.16 9.34
CA ALA A 205 8.02 16.88 8.94
C ALA A 205 6.80 16.55 9.80
N LEU A 206 5.83 15.84 9.23
CA LEU A 206 4.71 15.29 10.01
C LEU A 206 5.22 14.23 11.00
N GLN A 207 4.61 14.15 12.17
CA GLN A 207 4.90 13.13 13.17
C GLN A 207 4.58 11.75 12.60
N ARG A 208 5.53 10.84 12.74
CA ARG A 208 5.41 9.44 12.34
C ARG A 208 5.69 8.51 13.51
N ALA A 209 5.26 7.28 13.36
CA ALA A 209 5.55 6.17 14.25
C ALA A 209 6.12 5.01 13.43
N PHE A 210 7.13 4.35 14.00
CA PHE A 210 7.53 3.03 13.53
C PHE A 210 6.33 2.09 13.64
N ALA A 211 6.05 1.36 12.57
CA ALA A 211 4.99 0.36 12.56
C ALA A 211 5.34 -0.83 11.66
N LEU A 212 4.88 -2.02 12.03
CA LEU A 212 4.90 -3.17 11.12
C LEU A 212 3.68 -3.10 10.20
N LYS A 213 3.91 -3.19 8.89
CA LYS A 213 2.84 -3.14 7.90
C LYS A 213 1.78 -4.20 8.14
N ASN A 214 0.53 -3.88 7.81
CA ASN A 214 -0.60 -4.82 7.98
C ASN A 214 -0.41 -6.16 7.24
N LYS A 215 0.24 -6.13 6.07
CA LYS A 215 0.56 -7.33 5.31
C LYS A 215 1.59 -8.21 6.00
N PHE A 216 2.63 -7.60 6.58
CA PHE A 216 3.60 -8.32 7.39
C PHE A 216 2.99 -8.89 8.67
N MET A 217 2.11 -8.13 9.35
CA MET A 217 1.36 -8.66 10.50
C MET A 217 0.45 -9.84 10.13
N THR A 218 -0.12 -9.84 8.92
CA THR A 218 -0.90 -10.97 8.41
C THR A 218 -0.03 -12.20 8.22
N LYS A 219 1.20 -12.05 7.69
CA LYS A 219 2.18 -13.13 7.62
C LYS A 219 2.52 -13.70 9.00
N ILE A 220 2.81 -12.86 10.00
CA ILE A 220 3.08 -13.32 11.37
C ILE A 220 1.92 -14.17 11.91
N ILE A 221 0.66 -13.76 11.68
CA ILE A 221 -0.52 -14.53 12.11
C ILE A 221 -0.57 -15.88 11.40
N GLN A 222 -0.31 -15.91 10.09
CA GLN A 222 -0.36 -17.15 9.31
C GLN A 222 0.72 -18.14 9.78
N ASP A 223 1.93 -17.66 10.00
CA ASP A 223 3.10 -18.46 10.36
C ASP A 223 3.01 -18.97 11.80
N PHE A 224 2.63 -18.11 12.76
CA PHE A 224 2.78 -18.39 14.20
C PHE A 224 1.47 -18.55 14.99
N VAL A 225 0.33 -18.11 14.44
CA VAL A 225 -0.98 -18.26 15.10
C VAL A 225 -1.77 -19.42 14.52
N LEU A 226 -1.81 -19.51 13.19
CA LEU A 226 -2.56 -20.55 12.49
C LEU A 226 -1.75 -21.85 12.30
N ASN A 227 -0.42 -21.80 12.48
CA ASN A 227 0.50 -22.87 12.07
C ASN A 227 0.18 -23.38 10.66
N ASP A 228 -0.13 -22.44 9.76
CA ASP A 228 -0.55 -22.76 8.41
C ASP A 228 0.68 -23.22 7.61
N SER A 229 0.86 -24.54 7.48
CA SER A 229 1.99 -25.17 6.77
C SER A 229 2.14 -24.71 5.32
N ARG A 230 1.18 -23.97 4.78
CA ARG A 230 1.30 -23.30 3.48
C ARG A 230 2.25 -22.11 3.51
N HIS A 231 2.67 -21.58 4.66
CA HIS A 231 3.54 -20.39 4.74
C HIS A 231 4.97 -20.78 5.11
N GLU A 232 5.64 -21.46 4.18
CA GLU A 232 7.10 -21.55 4.21
C GLU A 232 7.74 -20.20 3.87
N LYS A 233 9.03 -20.05 4.20
CA LYS A 233 9.83 -18.91 3.73
C LYS A 233 9.64 -18.78 2.22
N THR A 234 9.38 -17.55 1.78
CA THR A 234 9.26 -17.27 0.35
C THR A 234 10.63 -17.46 -0.32
N VAL A 235 10.64 -17.66 -1.65
CA VAL A 235 11.87 -17.76 -2.43
C VAL A 235 12.74 -16.52 -2.22
N PHE A 236 12.12 -15.34 -2.12
CA PHE A 236 12.85 -14.09 -1.88
C PHE A 236 13.43 -14.01 -0.49
N THR A 237 12.65 -14.28 0.56
CA THR A 237 13.16 -14.22 1.93
C THR A 237 14.32 -15.20 2.14
N LYS A 238 14.22 -16.41 1.58
CA LYS A 238 15.32 -17.40 1.61
C LYS A 238 16.56 -16.90 0.86
N LYS A 239 16.42 -16.51 -0.42
CA LYS A 239 17.56 -16.02 -1.22
C LYS A 239 18.16 -14.73 -0.67
N PHE A 240 17.33 -13.85 -0.10
CA PHE A 240 17.79 -12.60 0.49
C PHE A 240 18.55 -12.85 1.78
N GLU A 241 18.10 -13.78 2.62
CA GLU A 241 18.82 -14.24 3.82
C GLU A 241 20.20 -14.82 3.50
N ASP A 242 20.29 -15.59 2.41
CA ASP A 242 21.53 -16.21 1.94
C ASP A 242 22.44 -15.24 1.16
N SER A 243 21.91 -14.09 0.72
CA SER A 243 22.68 -13.07 0.00
C SER A 243 23.52 -12.21 0.95
N ASN A 244 24.67 -11.74 0.47
CA ASN A 244 25.50 -10.75 1.18
C ASN A 244 24.99 -9.30 1.04
N LEU A 245 23.90 -9.09 0.30
CA LEU A 245 23.36 -7.75 0.03
C LEU A 245 22.52 -7.25 1.19
N THR A 246 22.75 -6.04 1.69
CA THR A 246 21.99 -5.49 2.83
C THR A 246 20.67 -4.84 2.41
N SER A 247 20.55 -4.35 1.17
CA SER A 247 19.32 -3.77 0.65
C SER A 247 18.47 -4.78 -0.11
N PHE A 248 17.17 -4.78 0.17
CA PHE A 248 16.20 -5.58 -0.59
C PHE A 248 16.07 -5.10 -2.03
N SER A 249 16.21 -3.80 -2.27
CA SER A 249 16.19 -3.23 -3.62
C SER A 249 17.36 -3.76 -4.47
N ASP A 250 18.57 -3.76 -3.89
CA ASP A 250 19.77 -4.26 -4.57
C ASP A 250 19.68 -5.77 -4.81
N PHE A 251 19.12 -6.51 -3.86
CA PHE A 251 18.81 -7.93 -4.05
C PHE A 251 17.89 -8.15 -5.25
N LEU A 252 16.75 -7.47 -5.34
CA LEU A 252 15.85 -7.62 -6.48
C LEU A 252 16.50 -7.20 -7.81
N ASN A 253 17.29 -6.12 -7.81
CA ASN A 253 18.08 -5.71 -8.97
C ASN A 253 19.05 -6.80 -9.41
N SER A 254 19.76 -7.45 -8.47
CA SER A 254 20.71 -8.51 -8.78
C SER A 254 20.06 -9.72 -9.49
N LEU A 255 18.80 -10.03 -9.16
CA LEU A 255 18.06 -11.12 -9.80
C LEU A 255 17.78 -10.83 -11.29
N VAL A 256 17.58 -9.56 -11.64
CA VAL A 256 17.10 -9.16 -12.96
C VAL A 256 18.18 -8.53 -13.84
N HIS A 257 19.28 -8.10 -13.23
CA HIS A 257 20.43 -7.50 -13.90
C HIS A 257 20.96 -8.32 -15.10
N PRO A 258 21.06 -9.66 -15.05
CA PRO A 258 21.53 -10.47 -16.18
C PRO A 258 20.67 -10.36 -17.45
N TYR A 259 19.46 -9.83 -17.35
CA TYR A 259 18.52 -9.71 -18.46
C TYR A 259 18.49 -8.31 -19.09
N ILE A 260 19.18 -7.33 -18.52
CA ILE A 260 19.22 -5.96 -19.06
C ILE A 260 19.81 -5.99 -20.48
N GLY A 261 19.18 -5.23 -21.39
CA GLY A 261 19.55 -5.16 -22.80
C GLY A 261 19.05 -6.33 -23.66
N LYS A 262 18.43 -7.36 -23.06
CA LYS A 262 17.91 -8.52 -23.79
C LYS A 262 16.46 -8.30 -24.21
N SER A 263 16.11 -8.87 -25.35
CA SER A 263 14.73 -8.96 -25.82
C SER A 263 13.91 -9.91 -24.95
N VAL A 264 12.60 -9.67 -24.91
CA VAL A 264 11.63 -10.55 -24.27
C VAL A 264 11.76 -12.01 -24.74
N LYS A 265 12.12 -12.24 -26.01
CA LYS A 265 12.33 -13.59 -26.56
C LYS A 265 13.60 -14.26 -26.03
N GLU A 266 14.72 -13.53 -26.00
CA GLU A 266 15.98 -14.05 -25.44
C GLU A 266 15.84 -14.35 -23.96
N ILE A 267 15.16 -13.48 -23.19
CA ILE A 267 14.89 -13.71 -21.78
C ILE A 267 14.09 -15.00 -21.60
N ALA A 268 13.00 -15.18 -22.37
CA ALA A 268 12.18 -16.37 -22.29
C ALA A 268 12.98 -17.66 -22.57
N GLN A 269 13.96 -17.61 -23.47
CA GLN A 269 14.87 -18.72 -23.73
C GLN A 269 15.82 -18.97 -22.55
N LEU A 270 16.43 -17.91 -22.00
CA LEU A 270 17.35 -18.00 -20.85
C LEU A 270 16.68 -18.58 -19.59
N VAL A 271 15.41 -18.24 -19.36
CA VAL A 271 14.63 -18.77 -18.24
C VAL A 271 13.86 -20.07 -18.59
N ASN A 272 14.14 -20.66 -19.75
CA ASN A 272 13.55 -21.93 -20.22
C ASN A 272 12.00 -21.94 -20.23
N LEU A 273 11.35 -20.83 -20.60
CA LEU A 273 9.90 -20.74 -20.73
C LEU A 273 9.41 -21.45 -21.99
N GLN A 274 8.87 -22.66 -21.81
CA GLN A 274 8.21 -23.42 -22.89
C GLN A 274 6.90 -22.74 -23.32
N ASN A 275 6.62 -22.70 -24.64
CA ASN A 275 5.40 -22.14 -25.22
C ASN A 275 5.11 -20.67 -24.87
N TYR A 276 6.15 -19.87 -24.62
CA TYR A 276 5.99 -18.45 -24.32
C TYR A 276 5.38 -17.70 -25.51
N ASN A 277 4.14 -17.23 -25.33
CA ASN A 277 3.45 -16.39 -26.31
C ASN A 277 3.50 -14.92 -25.89
N PRO A 278 4.40 -14.09 -26.47
CA PRO A 278 4.52 -12.67 -26.12
C PRO A 278 3.21 -11.89 -26.37
N SER A 279 2.35 -12.36 -27.27
CA SER A 279 1.07 -11.73 -27.63
C SER A 279 -0.06 -11.98 -26.62
N SER A 280 0.13 -12.85 -25.63
CA SER A 280 -0.87 -13.08 -24.57
C SER A 280 -0.93 -11.90 -23.57
N GLU A 281 -2.08 -11.70 -22.92
CA GLU A 281 -2.26 -10.62 -21.92
C GLU A 281 -1.41 -10.85 -20.66
N SER A 282 -1.11 -12.11 -20.33
CA SER A 282 -0.33 -12.53 -19.17
C SER A 282 1.17 -12.68 -19.43
N ALA A 283 1.63 -12.59 -20.69
CA ALA A 283 3.01 -12.86 -21.10
C ALA A 283 4.06 -12.14 -20.22
N ARG A 284 3.92 -10.81 -20.08
CA ARG A 284 4.86 -9.99 -19.31
C ARG A 284 4.90 -10.40 -17.83
N THR A 285 3.76 -10.71 -17.25
CA THR A 285 3.69 -11.17 -15.85
C THR A 285 4.41 -12.50 -15.66
N ILE A 286 4.26 -13.43 -16.61
CA ILE A 286 4.95 -14.72 -16.59
C ILE A 286 6.46 -14.53 -16.74
N LEU A 287 6.89 -13.72 -17.70
CA LEU A 287 8.30 -13.42 -17.95
C LEU A 287 8.96 -12.80 -16.71
N ILE A 288 8.36 -11.75 -16.14
CA ILE A 288 8.87 -11.07 -14.94
C ILE A 288 9.03 -12.05 -13.77
N ARG A 289 8.04 -12.94 -13.56
CA ARG A 289 8.12 -13.96 -12.50
C ARG A 289 9.27 -14.92 -12.73
N ALA A 290 9.47 -15.37 -13.96
CA ALA A 290 10.56 -16.26 -14.30
C ALA A 290 11.94 -15.59 -14.14
N MET A 291 12.07 -14.30 -14.52
CA MET A 291 13.28 -13.51 -14.29
C MET A 291 13.64 -13.42 -12.79
N LEU A 292 12.62 -13.31 -11.92
CA LEU A 292 12.78 -13.30 -10.48
C LEU A 292 13.02 -14.70 -9.87
N GLY A 293 12.98 -15.75 -10.70
CA GLY A 293 13.10 -17.14 -10.25
C GLY A 293 11.94 -17.60 -9.37
N ILE A 294 10.74 -17.04 -9.56
CA ILE A 294 9.50 -17.47 -8.91
C ILE A 294 8.92 -18.62 -9.74
N THR A 295 8.46 -19.69 -9.09
CA THR A 295 7.77 -20.80 -9.74
C THR A 295 6.52 -20.29 -10.47
N LEU A 296 6.12 -20.94 -11.57
CA LEU A 296 4.92 -20.52 -12.31
C LEU A 296 3.64 -21.15 -11.76
N ASP A 297 3.71 -21.93 -10.68
CA ASP A 297 2.53 -22.55 -10.06
C ASP A 297 1.61 -21.48 -9.43
N THR A 298 0.43 -21.36 -10.02
CA THR A 298 -0.62 -20.38 -9.69
C THR A 298 -1.00 -20.28 -8.21
N LYS A 299 -0.76 -21.30 -7.38
CA LYS A 299 -1.14 -21.28 -5.96
C LYS A 299 -0.14 -20.57 -5.04
N GLU A 300 1.14 -20.50 -5.38
CA GLU A 300 2.20 -19.89 -4.54
C GLU A 300 2.52 -18.43 -4.93
N ASN A 301 2.10 -18.04 -6.14
CA ASN A 301 2.49 -16.84 -6.87
C ASN A 301 2.14 -15.45 -6.30
N GLN A 302 1.39 -15.38 -5.18
CA GLN A 302 0.96 -14.09 -4.60
C GLN A 302 1.80 -13.67 -3.39
N LYS A 303 2.64 -14.55 -2.83
CA LYS A 303 3.27 -14.32 -1.52
C LYS A 303 4.51 -13.43 -1.56
N GLU A 304 5.36 -13.57 -2.58
CA GLU A 304 6.71 -12.97 -2.62
C GLU A 304 6.77 -11.44 -2.44
N PHE A 305 5.71 -10.72 -2.81
CA PHE A 305 5.62 -9.26 -2.64
C PHE A 305 4.48 -8.84 -1.69
N GLU A 306 3.73 -9.80 -1.14
CA GLU A 306 2.58 -9.49 -0.31
C GLU A 306 3.00 -8.84 1.00
N GLU A 307 3.98 -9.41 1.70
CA GLU A 307 4.46 -8.90 2.99
C GLU A 307 5.00 -7.47 2.91
N THR A 308 5.61 -7.11 1.77
CA THR A 308 6.18 -5.78 1.55
C THR A 308 5.17 -4.76 1.02
N ASN A 309 3.93 -5.19 0.77
CA ASN A 309 2.89 -4.40 0.09
C ASN A 309 3.39 -3.81 -1.25
N THR A 310 4.06 -4.63 -2.07
CA THR A 310 4.61 -4.20 -3.36
C THR A 310 3.80 -4.76 -4.53
N LYS A 311 3.38 -3.89 -5.47
CA LYS A 311 2.68 -4.30 -6.70
C LYS A 311 3.65 -4.38 -7.87
N VAL A 312 3.78 -5.56 -8.46
CA VAL A 312 4.56 -5.76 -9.70
C VAL A 312 3.81 -5.18 -10.89
N ARG A 313 4.52 -4.37 -11.69
CA ARG A 313 4.01 -3.72 -12.88
C ARG A 313 5.07 -3.66 -13.97
N SER A 314 4.67 -3.93 -15.21
CA SER A 314 5.48 -3.66 -16.39
C SER A 314 5.20 -2.26 -16.91
N LEU A 315 6.23 -1.47 -17.18
CA LEU A 315 6.15 -0.23 -17.93
C LEU A 315 6.71 -0.44 -19.32
N THR A 316 6.07 0.14 -20.34
CA THR A 316 6.55 0.04 -21.72
C THR A 316 6.71 1.44 -22.30
N PHE A 317 7.91 1.70 -22.80
CA PHE A 317 8.32 2.96 -23.39
C PHE A 317 8.45 2.82 -24.91
N TYR A 318 8.19 3.91 -25.61
CA TYR A 318 8.59 4.08 -26.99
C TYR A 318 10.11 4.29 -27.09
N ASP A 319 10.62 4.16 -28.30
CA ASP A 319 11.99 4.51 -28.68
C ASP A 319 12.35 5.95 -28.29
N ASP A 320 11.42 6.90 -28.42
CA ASP A 320 11.58 8.30 -28.01
C ASP A 320 11.61 8.54 -26.48
N GLY A 321 11.46 7.48 -25.68
CA GLY A 321 11.47 7.55 -24.23
C GLY A 321 10.18 8.08 -23.61
N SER A 322 9.08 8.19 -24.35
CA SER A 322 7.74 8.43 -23.81
C SER A 322 7.04 7.12 -23.41
N LEU A 323 6.17 7.17 -22.41
CA LEU A 323 5.50 5.99 -21.86
C LEU A 323 4.20 5.71 -22.64
N TRP A 324 3.92 4.42 -22.83
CA TRP A 324 2.77 3.97 -23.63
C TRP A 324 1.42 4.32 -23.00
N GLU A 325 1.26 4.11 -21.70
CA GLU A 325 -0.01 4.30 -21.01
C GLU A 325 0.16 4.79 -19.57
N SER A 326 -0.75 5.69 -19.19
CA SER A 326 -1.01 6.03 -17.79
C SER A 326 -1.54 4.80 -17.05
N PHE A 327 -1.30 4.67 -15.75
CA PHE A 327 -1.72 3.49 -15.00
C PHE A 327 -2.92 3.76 -14.08
N PRO A 328 -3.87 2.82 -13.98
CA PRO A 328 -5.07 3.01 -13.17
C PRO A 328 -4.79 2.79 -11.68
N LEU A 329 -5.44 3.61 -10.85
CA LEU A 329 -5.67 3.37 -9.43
C LEU A 329 -7.05 2.71 -9.25
N PRO A 330 -7.41 2.24 -8.03
CA PRO A 330 -8.71 1.63 -7.79
C PRO A 330 -9.88 2.56 -8.16
N THR A 331 -11.02 1.95 -8.51
CA THR A 331 -12.27 2.68 -8.74
C THR A 331 -12.77 3.31 -7.44
N PHE A 332 -13.54 4.39 -7.57
CA PHE A 332 -14.18 5.05 -6.44
C PHE A 332 -15.68 5.21 -6.65
N ARG A 333 -16.44 5.21 -5.55
CA ARG A 333 -17.86 5.57 -5.54
C ARG A 333 -18.01 7.07 -5.41
N PHE A 334 -18.83 7.72 -6.25
CA PHE A 334 -18.91 9.18 -6.26
C PHE A 334 -19.44 9.72 -4.94
N GLU A 335 -20.53 9.13 -4.41
CA GLU A 335 -21.11 9.50 -3.11
C GLU A 335 -20.12 9.36 -1.96
N SER A 336 -19.28 8.32 -1.98
CA SER A 336 -18.25 8.13 -0.96
C SER A 336 -17.14 9.17 -1.09
N LEU A 337 -16.69 9.44 -2.32
CA LEU A 337 -15.61 10.38 -2.60
C LEU A 337 -15.94 11.80 -2.12
N VAL A 338 -17.16 12.30 -2.38
CA VAL A 338 -17.55 13.67 -1.96
C VAL A 338 -17.68 13.84 -0.44
N LYS A 339 -17.85 12.75 0.31
CA LYS A 339 -17.98 12.76 1.78
C LYS A 339 -16.67 12.49 2.53
N THR A 340 -15.64 12.03 1.82
CA THR A 340 -14.40 11.54 2.44
C THR A 340 -13.30 12.59 2.34
N PRO A 341 -12.76 13.09 3.46
CA PRO A 341 -11.56 13.93 3.46
C PRO A 341 -10.40 13.23 2.75
N PHE A 342 -9.50 13.98 2.12
CA PHE A 342 -8.42 13.41 1.30
C PHE A 342 -7.55 12.43 2.09
N GLU A 343 -7.13 12.80 3.30
CA GLU A 343 -6.26 12.02 4.18
C GLU A 343 -6.91 10.71 4.67
N GLU A 344 -8.25 10.63 4.63
CA GLU A 344 -9.02 9.44 4.98
C GLU A 344 -9.42 8.63 3.75
N SER A 345 -9.15 9.14 2.55
CA SER A 345 -9.56 8.52 1.29
C SER A 345 -8.74 7.27 0.98
N THR A 346 -9.37 6.34 0.27
CA THR A 346 -8.68 5.15 -0.26
C THR A 346 -7.61 5.53 -1.27
N LEU A 347 -7.74 6.67 -1.95
CA LEU A 347 -6.70 7.21 -2.83
C LEU A 347 -5.44 7.55 -2.02
N TYR A 348 -5.57 8.34 -0.96
CA TYR A 348 -4.43 8.71 -0.11
C TYR A 348 -3.73 7.48 0.46
N GLN A 349 -4.50 6.54 1.03
CA GLN A 349 -3.95 5.26 1.52
C GLN A 349 -3.18 4.53 0.41
N GLN A 350 -3.75 4.43 -0.79
CA GLN A 350 -3.11 3.78 -1.93
C GLN A 350 -1.79 4.47 -2.34
N LEU A 351 -1.72 5.80 -2.31
CA LEU A 351 -0.51 6.56 -2.69
C LEU A 351 0.59 6.49 -1.62
N VAL A 352 0.20 6.55 -0.35
CA VAL A 352 1.14 6.61 0.79
C VAL A 352 1.66 5.24 1.20
N GLU A 353 0.91 4.16 0.98
CA GLU A 353 1.24 2.82 1.50
C GLU A 353 1.65 1.82 0.41
N GLN A 354 1.21 1.99 -0.84
CA GLN A 354 1.56 1.07 -1.91
C GLN A 354 2.92 1.40 -2.50
N ARG A 355 3.81 0.40 -2.52
CA ARG A 355 5.02 0.42 -3.34
C ARG A 355 4.79 -0.31 -4.65
N TYR A 356 5.47 0.11 -5.71
CA TYR A 356 5.42 -0.51 -7.02
C TYR A 356 6.80 -1.05 -7.41
N ALA A 357 6.83 -2.24 -7.99
CA ALA A 357 8.01 -2.83 -8.60
C ALA A 357 7.85 -2.69 -10.11
N PHE A 358 8.54 -1.72 -10.71
CA PHE A 358 8.46 -1.43 -12.13
C PHE A 358 9.55 -2.18 -12.91
N PHE A 359 9.09 -2.98 -13.86
CA PHE A 359 9.92 -3.65 -14.85
C PHE A 359 9.78 -2.87 -16.16
N VAL A 360 10.87 -2.23 -16.58
CA VAL A 360 10.86 -1.28 -17.69
C VAL A 360 11.27 -2.00 -18.97
N PHE A 361 10.43 -1.88 -19.97
CA PHE A 361 10.66 -2.38 -21.32
C PHE A 361 10.61 -1.22 -22.31
N GLN A 362 11.38 -1.30 -23.38
CA GLN A 362 11.40 -0.30 -24.44
C GLN A 362 11.29 -0.97 -25.80
N ASN A 363 10.58 -0.31 -26.71
CA ASN A 363 10.49 -0.73 -28.10
C ASN A 363 11.80 -0.43 -28.86
N THR A 364 12.17 -1.30 -29.81
CA THR A 364 13.42 -1.21 -30.59
C THR A 364 13.27 -0.52 -31.94
N THR A 365 12.07 -0.53 -32.53
CA THR A 365 11.86 0.10 -33.83
C THR A 365 11.72 1.61 -33.67
N GLU A 366 12.43 2.37 -34.51
CA GLU A 366 12.09 3.77 -34.80
C GLU A 366 10.60 3.81 -35.15
N THR A 367 9.77 4.43 -34.31
CA THR A 367 8.34 4.32 -34.49
C THR A 367 7.83 5.49 -35.35
N PRO A 368 7.57 5.36 -36.68
CA PRO A 368 6.85 6.40 -37.40
C PRO A 368 5.45 6.49 -36.80
N LYS A 369 5.05 7.66 -36.26
CA LYS A 369 3.77 7.97 -35.59
C LYS A 369 2.64 6.95 -35.87
N VAL A 370 2.67 5.78 -35.21
CA VAL A 370 1.71 4.73 -35.49
C VAL A 370 0.43 5.02 -34.74
N THR A 371 -0.71 4.74 -35.36
CA THR A 371 -2.00 4.90 -34.70
C THR A 371 -2.06 4.09 -33.39
N LYS A 372 -2.88 4.52 -32.41
CA LYS A 372 -3.17 3.75 -31.18
C LYS A 372 -3.66 2.31 -31.42
N SER A 373 -4.04 1.96 -32.64
CA SER A 373 -4.43 0.59 -33.03
C SER A 373 -3.22 -0.26 -33.42
N SER A 374 -2.26 0.33 -34.15
CA SER A 374 -1.01 -0.29 -34.56
C SER A 374 -0.04 -0.43 -33.38
N GLN A 375 -0.07 0.51 -32.43
CA GLN A 375 0.62 0.40 -31.13
C GLN A 375 0.23 -0.88 -30.36
N ARG A 376 -1.01 -1.36 -30.51
CA ARG A 376 -1.47 -2.63 -29.88
C ARG A 376 -1.00 -3.88 -30.63
N LYS A 377 -0.50 -3.71 -31.87
CA LYS A 377 -0.02 -4.78 -32.75
C LYS A 377 1.51 -4.82 -32.89
N LEU A 378 2.24 -3.83 -32.35
CA LEU A 378 3.69 -3.88 -32.21
C LEU A 378 4.06 -5.17 -31.48
N TYR A 379 4.81 -6.03 -32.19
CA TYR A 379 5.07 -7.40 -31.76
C TYR A 379 5.83 -7.36 -30.43
N ARG A 380 5.21 -7.91 -29.38
CA ARG A 380 5.75 -7.93 -28.01
C ARG A 380 7.05 -8.75 -27.87
N SER A 381 7.50 -9.39 -28.94
CA SER A 381 8.77 -10.14 -29.01
C SER A 381 10.00 -9.23 -28.99
N ASP A 382 9.88 -7.98 -29.46
CA ASP A 382 11.03 -7.12 -29.76
C ASP A 382 11.27 -6.07 -28.67
N LEU A 383 10.49 -6.10 -27.60
CA LEU A 383 10.71 -5.26 -26.43
C LEU A 383 12.00 -5.65 -25.73
N ILE A 384 12.87 -4.66 -25.49
CA ILE A 384 14.10 -4.82 -24.73
C ILE A 384 13.83 -4.52 -23.27
N PHE A 385 14.29 -5.39 -22.37
CA PHE A 385 14.26 -5.11 -20.95
C PHE A 385 15.36 -4.10 -20.60
N LYS A 386 14.96 -2.93 -20.07
CA LYS A 386 15.85 -1.82 -19.72
C LYS A 386 16.26 -1.84 -18.25
N GLY A 387 15.49 -2.52 -17.40
CA GLY A 387 15.82 -2.68 -15.99
C GLY A 387 14.62 -2.60 -15.06
N PHE A 388 14.93 -2.41 -13.78
CA PHE A 388 13.99 -2.51 -12.68
C PHE A 388 14.13 -1.32 -11.74
N THR A 389 13.02 -0.93 -11.11
CA THR A 389 13.06 -0.02 -9.96
C THR A 389 11.91 -0.25 -9.01
N LEU A 390 12.15 0.00 -7.72
CA LEU A 390 11.10 0.19 -6.74
C LEU A 390 10.69 1.66 -6.72
N TRP A 391 9.40 1.90 -6.87
CA TRP A 391 8.84 3.24 -6.92
C TRP A 391 7.69 3.40 -5.93
N ASN A 392 7.66 4.55 -5.29
CA ASN A 392 6.56 5.02 -4.46
C ASN A 392 6.15 6.41 -4.94
N PHE A 393 4.89 6.76 -4.74
CA PHE A 393 4.41 8.08 -5.12
C PHE A 393 5.13 9.16 -4.29
N PRO A 394 5.71 10.22 -4.90
CA PRO A 394 6.38 11.29 -4.15
C PRO A 394 5.43 12.00 -3.18
N MET A 395 5.76 12.00 -1.89
CA MET A 395 4.89 12.55 -0.84
C MET A 395 4.61 14.04 -1.01
N GLU A 396 5.58 14.81 -1.50
CA GLU A 396 5.40 16.22 -1.83
C GLU A 396 4.21 16.42 -2.78
N PHE A 397 4.12 15.61 -3.84
CA PHE A 397 3.03 15.69 -4.81
C PHE A 397 1.70 15.20 -4.21
N VAL A 398 1.73 14.20 -3.33
CA VAL A 398 0.54 13.72 -2.61
C VAL A 398 -0.08 14.85 -1.77
N GLU A 399 0.74 15.53 -0.96
CA GLU A 399 0.28 16.54 -0.01
C GLU A 399 -0.03 17.90 -0.67
N THR A 400 0.44 18.13 -1.89
CA THR A 400 0.22 19.38 -2.65
C THR A 400 -0.74 19.18 -3.83
N THR A 401 -0.21 18.87 -5.01
CA THR A 401 -0.93 18.86 -6.29
C THR A 401 -2.05 17.83 -6.33
N VAL A 402 -1.80 16.61 -5.84
CA VAL A 402 -2.80 15.52 -5.86
C VAL A 402 -3.95 15.82 -4.90
N LYS A 403 -3.66 16.40 -3.73
CA LYS A 403 -4.68 16.86 -2.78
C LYS A 403 -5.60 17.91 -3.41
N SER A 404 -5.02 18.86 -4.15
CA SER A 404 -5.78 19.86 -4.91
C SER A 404 -6.65 19.21 -5.99
N ALA A 405 -6.07 18.27 -6.76
CA ALA A 405 -6.77 17.50 -7.78
C ALA A 405 -7.94 16.66 -7.22
N TYR A 406 -7.78 16.08 -6.04
CA TYR A 406 -8.85 15.35 -5.37
C TYR A 406 -10.01 16.28 -4.99
N LYS A 407 -9.70 17.45 -4.42
CA LYS A 407 -10.69 18.48 -4.07
C LYS A 407 -11.44 19.01 -5.28
N SER A 408 -10.75 19.27 -6.41
CA SER A 408 -11.43 19.74 -7.63
C SER A 408 -12.43 18.70 -8.16
N VAL A 409 -12.10 17.41 -8.08
CA VAL A 409 -13.03 16.33 -8.43
C VAL A 409 -14.23 16.28 -7.46
N GLN A 410 -14.02 16.52 -6.16
CA GLN A 410 -15.13 16.63 -5.20
C GLN A 410 -16.07 17.78 -5.57
N THR A 411 -15.51 18.97 -5.85
CA THR A 411 -16.28 20.16 -6.25
C THR A 411 -17.12 19.87 -7.51
N VAL A 412 -16.52 19.32 -8.57
CA VAL A 412 -17.24 18.98 -9.81
C VAL A 412 -18.39 18.02 -9.56
N LEU A 413 -18.21 17.03 -8.68
CA LEU A 413 -19.27 16.07 -8.36
C LEU A 413 -20.38 16.68 -7.50
N GLN A 414 -20.04 17.59 -6.58
CA GLN A 414 -20.99 18.27 -5.69
C GLN A 414 -21.84 19.31 -6.43
N GLU A 415 -21.24 20.05 -7.37
CA GLU A 415 -21.93 21.08 -8.16
C GLU A 415 -22.81 20.51 -9.28
N GLY A 416 -22.62 19.24 -9.62
CA GLY A 416 -23.25 18.60 -10.77
C GLY A 416 -22.29 18.49 -11.95
N ILE A 417 -21.95 17.26 -12.31
CA ILE A 417 -21.03 16.98 -13.41
C ILE A 417 -21.62 17.46 -14.75
N LYS A 418 -20.80 18.15 -15.56
CA LYS A 418 -21.21 18.59 -16.89
C LYS A 418 -21.02 17.44 -17.88
N LEU A 419 -22.08 17.04 -18.56
CA LEU A 419 -22.05 15.96 -19.57
C LEU A 419 -22.49 16.49 -20.93
N GLU A 420 -21.70 16.21 -21.96
CA GLU A 420 -22.00 16.65 -23.32
C GLU A 420 -21.61 15.59 -24.36
N PRO A 421 -22.49 15.25 -25.32
CA PRO A 421 -22.12 14.42 -26.47
C PRO A 421 -20.99 15.09 -27.27
N MET A 422 -19.89 14.38 -27.49
CA MET A 422 -18.85 14.87 -28.39
C MET A 422 -19.39 14.90 -29.82
N LEU A 423 -19.14 15.98 -30.55
CA LEU A 423 -19.61 16.13 -31.93
C LEU A 423 -18.51 15.85 -32.95
N ASN A 424 -18.90 15.38 -34.13
CA ASN A 424 -18.08 15.34 -35.34
C ASN A 424 -18.05 16.75 -35.99
N LYS A 425 -17.22 16.93 -37.03
CA LYS A 425 -17.11 18.23 -37.74
C LYS A 425 -18.42 18.67 -38.39
N ASP A 426 -19.28 17.73 -38.74
CA ASP A 426 -20.61 17.95 -39.32
C ASP A 426 -21.70 18.21 -38.27
N GLY A 427 -21.35 18.30 -36.98
CA GLY A 427 -22.29 18.50 -35.88
C GLY A 427 -23.00 17.23 -35.39
N SER A 428 -22.78 16.08 -36.03
CA SER A 428 -23.39 14.82 -35.60
C SER A 428 -22.73 14.26 -34.31
N PRO A 429 -23.48 13.62 -33.41
CA PRO A 429 -22.89 12.97 -32.24
C PRO A 429 -21.88 11.87 -32.61
N LYS A 430 -20.72 11.92 -31.98
CA LYS A 430 -19.64 10.97 -32.20
C LYS A 430 -19.98 9.63 -31.58
N MET A 431 -19.93 8.58 -32.40
CA MET A 431 -20.11 7.20 -31.96
C MET A 431 -18.77 6.51 -31.73
N GLN A 432 -18.70 5.66 -30.72
CA GLN A 432 -17.56 4.80 -30.45
C GLN A 432 -18.06 3.40 -30.07
N LYS A 433 -17.77 2.41 -30.92
CA LYS A 433 -18.17 1.00 -30.72
C LYS A 433 -19.67 0.82 -30.40
N GLY A 434 -20.53 1.54 -31.14
CA GLY A 434 -21.98 1.43 -31.01
C GLY A 434 -22.60 2.26 -29.88
N THR A 435 -21.83 3.09 -29.15
CA THR A 435 -22.38 4.00 -28.14
C THR A 435 -21.97 5.44 -28.41
N HIS A 436 -22.78 6.41 -27.97
CA HIS A 436 -22.40 7.82 -28.01
C HIS A 436 -21.19 8.08 -27.13
N LYS A 437 -20.27 8.91 -27.62
CA LYS A 437 -19.10 9.34 -26.86
C LYS A 437 -19.45 10.61 -26.09
N ILE A 438 -19.56 10.48 -24.78
CA ILE A 438 -19.90 11.58 -23.88
C ILE A 438 -18.61 12.15 -23.27
N SER A 439 -18.49 13.47 -23.28
CA SER A 439 -17.43 14.21 -22.59
C SER A 439 -17.90 14.66 -21.21
N ASN A 440 -16.94 14.93 -20.33
CA ASN A 440 -17.21 15.48 -19.00
C ASN A 440 -16.14 16.51 -18.59
N ASN A 441 -16.43 17.24 -17.52
CA ASN A 441 -15.53 18.22 -16.91
C ASN A 441 -14.75 17.67 -15.70
N LEU A 442 -14.61 16.34 -15.56
CA LEU A 442 -13.68 15.79 -14.58
C LEU A 442 -12.24 16.05 -14.99
N LEU A 443 -11.34 15.99 -14.01
CA LEU A 443 -9.91 16.19 -14.18
C LEU A 443 -9.33 15.34 -15.33
N LYS A 444 -8.74 16.00 -16.32
CA LYS A 444 -8.16 15.41 -17.53
C LYS A 444 -6.65 15.27 -17.36
N GLU A 445 -6.07 14.37 -18.14
CA GLU A 445 -4.61 14.20 -18.20
C GLU A 445 -3.89 15.50 -18.63
N SER A 446 -4.54 16.30 -19.49
CA SER A 446 -4.05 17.60 -19.95
C SER A 446 -3.92 18.66 -18.86
N ASP A 447 -4.60 18.48 -17.72
CA ASP A 447 -4.55 19.42 -16.60
C ASP A 447 -3.22 19.31 -15.82
N ASN A 448 -2.42 18.29 -16.14
CA ASN A 448 -1.05 18.07 -15.66
C ASN A 448 -0.89 18.07 -14.12
N LEU A 449 -1.89 17.59 -13.39
CA LEU A 449 -1.89 17.49 -11.93
C LEU A 449 -1.37 16.14 -11.40
N TYR A 450 -0.44 15.50 -12.13
CA TYR A 450 0.12 14.15 -11.89
C TYR A 450 -0.87 12.98 -11.87
N ILE A 451 -2.14 13.24 -11.65
CA ILE A 451 -3.25 12.29 -11.75
C ILE A 451 -4.35 12.87 -12.64
N HIS A 452 -5.21 12.00 -13.16
CA HIS A 452 -6.45 12.37 -13.83
C HIS A 452 -7.57 11.38 -13.54
N VAL A 453 -8.79 11.70 -13.95
CA VAL A 453 -9.96 10.83 -13.79
C VAL A 453 -10.39 10.30 -15.15
N ARG A 454 -10.57 8.98 -15.23
CA ARG A 454 -11.00 8.31 -16.46
C ARG A 454 -11.76 7.01 -16.15
N PRO A 455 -12.68 6.56 -17.03
CA PRO A 455 -13.38 5.29 -16.85
C PRO A 455 -12.40 4.12 -16.71
N HIS A 456 -12.70 3.22 -15.77
CA HIS A 456 -11.94 1.97 -15.60
C HIS A 456 -12.41 0.89 -16.58
N SER A 457 -13.70 0.88 -16.92
CA SER A 457 -14.32 -0.09 -17.80
C SER A 457 -14.15 0.26 -19.27
N LYS A 458 -14.11 -0.77 -20.13
CA LYS A 458 -14.15 -0.61 -21.59
C LYS A 458 -15.52 -0.17 -22.11
N LYS A 459 -16.58 -0.43 -21.34
CA LYS A 459 -17.98 -0.13 -21.68
C LYS A 459 -18.47 1.08 -20.87
N ALA A 460 -19.06 2.04 -21.57
CA ALA A 460 -19.73 3.17 -20.95
C ALA A 460 -21.11 2.75 -20.39
N ALA A 461 -21.56 3.47 -19.38
CA ALA A 461 -22.84 3.30 -18.70
C ALA A 461 -23.34 4.66 -18.22
N TYR A 462 -24.60 4.99 -18.50
CA TYR A 462 -25.25 6.24 -18.08
C TYR A 462 -26.66 5.99 -17.56
N ASN A 463 -26.95 4.78 -17.09
CA ASN A 463 -28.30 4.34 -16.73
C ASN A 463 -28.31 3.53 -15.44
N TYR A 464 -29.44 3.57 -14.73
CA TYR A 464 -29.68 2.80 -13.52
C TYR A 464 -29.55 1.29 -13.78
N GLY A 465 -29.02 0.55 -12.80
CA GLY A 465 -28.89 -0.91 -12.85
C GLY A 465 -27.73 -1.44 -13.72
N ASN A 466 -26.99 -0.57 -14.42
CA ASN A 466 -25.82 -0.99 -15.19
C ASN A 466 -24.64 -1.29 -14.24
N PRO A 467 -24.00 -2.48 -14.33
CA PRO A 467 -22.88 -2.83 -13.43
C PRO A 467 -21.63 -1.96 -13.64
N ASN A 468 -21.52 -1.26 -14.77
CA ASN A 468 -20.44 -0.29 -15.00
C ASN A 468 -20.83 1.13 -14.58
N GLY A 469 -22.08 1.36 -14.16
CA GLY A 469 -22.61 2.66 -13.74
C GLY A 469 -22.42 2.90 -12.25
N ASN A 470 -22.31 4.17 -11.88
CA ASN A 470 -22.16 4.63 -10.51
C ASN A 470 -23.04 5.87 -10.31
N LYS A 471 -23.75 5.93 -9.19
CA LYS A 471 -24.70 7.00 -8.90
C LYS A 471 -23.96 8.29 -8.55
N LEU A 472 -24.36 9.39 -9.18
CA LEU A 472 -23.85 10.73 -8.91
C LEU A 472 -24.44 11.28 -7.60
N PRO A 473 -23.69 12.11 -6.86
CA PRO A 473 -24.18 12.74 -5.63
C PRO A 473 -25.04 13.98 -5.89
N ALA A 474 -24.95 14.55 -7.09
CA ALA A 474 -25.80 15.62 -7.61
C ALA A 474 -26.13 15.32 -9.08
N ALA A 475 -27.31 15.75 -9.53
CA ALA A 475 -27.75 15.56 -10.91
C ALA A 475 -26.74 16.14 -11.91
N ALA A 476 -26.47 15.41 -12.98
CA ALA A 476 -25.61 15.86 -14.06
C ALA A 476 -26.27 17.03 -14.82
N VAL A 477 -25.45 18.02 -15.17
CA VAL A 477 -25.84 19.13 -16.02
C VAL A 477 -25.55 18.75 -17.46
N TRP A 478 -26.58 18.41 -18.21
CA TRP A 478 -26.43 18.02 -19.61
C TRP A 478 -26.44 19.22 -20.56
N THR A 479 -25.53 19.19 -21.53
CA THR A 479 -25.57 20.06 -22.72
C THR A 479 -25.81 19.18 -23.94
N ASN A 480 -26.66 19.62 -24.86
CA ASN A 480 -26.93 18.94 -26.13
C ASN A 480 -27.45 17.48 -26.00
N LYS A 481 -28.07 17.12 -24.87
CA LYS A 481 -28.64 15.77 -24.62
C LYS A 481 -29.64 15.33 -25.70
N HIS A 482 -30.40 16.27 -26.24
CA HIS A 482 -31.40 16.05 -27.28
C HIS A 482 -30.81 15.55 -28.61
N LEU A 483 -29.50 15.71 -28.85
CA LEU A 483 -28.83 15.21 -30.05
C LEU A 483 -28.62 13.68 -30.01
N LEU A 484 -28.73 13.05 -28.84
CA LEU A 484 -28.52 11.60 -28.68
C LEU A 484 -29.67 10.81 -29.32
N SER A 485 -29.37 9.65 -29.92
CA SER A 485 -30.42 8.83 -30.57
C SER A 485 -31.49 8.26 -29.62
N ASN A 486 -31.22 8.20 -28.31
CA ASN A 486 -32.18 7.84 -27.27
C ASN A 486 -31.84 8.62 -25.98
N PRO A 487 -32.21 9.91 -25.87
CA PRO A 487 -31.82 10.76 -24.74
C PRO A 487 -32.31 10.22 -23.39
N GLN A 488 -33.44 9.52 -23.36
CA GLN A 488 -34.03 8.96 -22.14
C GLN A 488 -33.22 7.79 -21.56
N ALA A 489 -32.40 7.13 -22.38
CA ALA A 489 -31.47 6.10 -21.90
C ALA A 489 -30.25 6.68 -21.15
N PHE A 490 -30.07 8.01 -21.16
CA PHE A 490 -29.01 8.71 -20.43
C PHE A 490 -29.63 9.39 -19.21
N SER A 491 -29.35 8.84 -18.04
CA SER A 491 -29.80 9.37 -16.75
C SER A 491 -29.01 10.61 -16.36
N ASP A 492 -29.66 11.47 -15.57
CA ASP A 492 -29.01 12.60 -14.91
C ASP A 492 -28.30 12.16 -13.61
N GLU A 493 -28.63 10.97 -13.10
CA GLU A 493 -28.17 10.48 -11.80
C GLU A 493 -27.06 9.42 -11.91
N TRP A 494 -26.72 8.97 -13.12
CA TRP A 494 -25.79 7.86 -13.32
C TRP A 494 -24.79 8.14 -14.43
N MET A 495 -23.53 7.85 -14.15
CA MET A 495 -22.49 7.82 -15.18
C MET A 495 -21.54 6.63 -14.99
N THR A 496 -20.61 6.46 -15.93
CA THR A 496 -19.69 5.33 -15.90
C THR A 496 -18.78 5.42 -14.69
N THR A 497 -18.50 4.29 -14.06
CA THR A 497 -17.57 4.21 -12.92
C THR A 497 -16.20 4.72 -13.33
N GLN A 498 -15.67 5.64 -12.53
CA GLN A 498 -14.38 6.27 -12.77
C GLN A 498 -13.29 5.69 -11.87
N SER A 499 -12.04 5.95 -12.24
CA SER A 499 -10.87 5.77 -11.39
C SER A 499 -9.96 6.98 -11.52
N PHE A 500 -9.15 7.20 -10.50
CA PHE A 500 -7.95 8.00 -10.68
C PHE A 500 -6.93 7.20 -11.48
N TRP A 501 -6.12 7.89 -12.25
CA TRP A 501 -5.02 7.35 -13.03
C TRP A 501 -3.81 8.21 -12.76
N VAL A 502 -2.65 7.61 -12.61
CA VAL A 502 -1.40 8.36 -12.54
C VAL A 502 -0.95 8.66 -13.94
N ASN A 503 -0.63 9.94 -14.18
CA ASN A 503 -0.23 10.43 -15.48
C ASN A 503 1.09 9.80 -15.89
N LYS A 504 1.16 9.41 -17.16
CA LYS A 504 2.36 8.84 -17.76
C LYS A 504 3.55 9.78 -17.69
N SER A 505 3.34 11.10 -17.80
CA SER A 505 4.41 12.11 -17.71
C SER A 505 5.14 12.08 -16.35
N LEU A 506 4.42 11.84 -15.25
CA LEU A 506 5.03 11.65 -13.94
C LEU A 506 5.94 10.41 -13.97
N LEU A 507 5.40 9.27 -14.38
CA LEU A 507 6.19 8.04 -14.43
C LEU A 507 7.39 8.11 -15.38
N GLU A 508 7.24 8.78 -16.52
CA GLU A 508 8.34 9.05 -17.45
C GLU A 508 9.47 9.80 -16.73
N SER A 509 9.12 10.86 -15.99
CA SER A 509 10.10 11.65 -15.24
C SER A 509 10.80 10.82 -14.15
N GLU A 510 10.06 9.96 -13.44
CA GLU A 510 10.58 9.15 -12.34
C GLU A 510 11.48 8.02 -12.86
N VAL A 511 11.13 7.37 -13.97
CA VAL A 511 11.97 6.35 -14.62
C VAL A 511 13.24 6.97 -15.21
N LYS A 512 13.16 8.19 -15.77
CA LYS A 512 14.33 8.93 -16.26
C LYS A 512 15.27 9.33 -15.13
N LYS A 513 14.75 9.81 -13.99
CA LYS A 513 15.54 10.09 -12.78
C LYS A 513 16.29 8.85 -12.27
N ALA A 514 15.71 7.67 -12.41
CA ALA A 514 16.35 6.40 -12.06
C ALA A 514 17.37 5.90 -13.11
N ASN A 515 17.62 6.65 -14.19
CA ASN A 515 18.57 6.35 -15.26
C ASN A 515 18.34 5.00 -15.99
N ILE A 516 17.12 4.45 -15.94
CA ILE A 516 16.85 3.08 -16.43
C ILE A 516 16.86 2.99 -17.96
N LEU A 517 16.39 4.04 -18.64
CA LEU A 517 16.28 4.03 -20.10
C LEU A 517 17.63 4.11 -20.82
N ASN A 518 18.70 4.53 -20.11
CA ASN A 518 20.04 4.65 -20.66
C ASN A 518 20.86 3.36 -20.57
N ASN A 519 20.31 2.31 -19.95
CA ASN A 519 20.95 0.99 -19.81
C ASN A 519 21.01 0.19 -21.10
#